data_AF-S4REH3-F1
#
_entry.id   AF-S4REH3-F1
#
_cell.length_a   1.000
_cell.length_b   1.000
_cell.length_c   1.000
_cell.angle_alpha   90.00
_cell.angle_beta   90.00
_cell.angle_gamma   90.00
#
_symmetry.space_group_name_H-M   'P 1'
#
loop_
_entity.id
_entity.type
_entity.pdbx_description
1 polymer ?
#
loop_
_entity_poly.entity_id
_entity_poly.type
_entity_poly.pdbx_seq_one_letter_code
_entity_poly.pdbx_strand_id
1 'polypeptide(L)'
;FQEIGVVQSLKRLVSYSSSGTACRLAHRTLTILGEEPPVRLPTTVPSWRPTHVQAWLRQVGFCKYAPLFQELQVDGDLLLLLSEQDLSGDFAMKESVTRRRFLRELAELKTYADYSACDGSKLCEWLNRVGPGFRRYTYGLLRAGVTRPFLAQLTDAQLTDDCCVDNGVHRATILTAAAGGNKRACVHVSVRGDRPDVFISYRRATGSQMASLLKVHLQLHGFSAFLDVEKLTSGKFEEKLLASVRAAQSFLLVLTPKALDKCMQDVDHKDWVHKEIVTALQSKKNIVPVYDKFEWPDPSSLPEDMRGILKFNGIKWSHEYQDATIEKIVRFLK
;
A
#
# COMPACT_ATOMS: atom_id res chain seq x y z
N PHE A 1 23.04 17.93 -4.19
CA PHE A 1 22.48 16.57 -3.96
C PHE A 1 22.39 16.20 -2.47
N GLN A 2 23.32 16.60 -1.59
CA GLN A 2 23.15 16.46 -0.14
C GLN A 2 21.94 17.26 0.40
N GLU A 3 21.64 18.42 -0.18
CA GLU A 3 20.50 19.28 0.20
C GLU A 3 19.10 18.69 -0.10
N ILE A 4 18.99 17.66 -0.96
CA ILE A 4 17.70 17.08 -1.37
C ILE A 4 17.36 15.80 -0.56
N GLY A 5 18.22 15.38 0.38
CA GLY A 5 17.99 14.17 1.19
C GLY A 5 18.00 12.83 0.41
N VAL A 6 18.44 12.87 -0.85
CA VAL A 6 18.46 11.70 -1.76
C VAL A 6 19.43 10.63 -1.27
N VAL A 7 20.58 11.03 -0.73
CA VAL A 7 21.61 10.11 -0.20
C VAL A 7 21.04 9.23 0.92
N GLN A 8 20.30 9.82 1.86
CA GLN A 8 19.71 9.05 2.97
C GLN A 8 18.65 8.07 2.47
N SER A 9 17.85 8.48 1.48
CA SER A 9 16.83 7.64 0.85
C SER A 9 17.45 6.46 0.09
N LEU A 10 18.56 6.68 -0.61
CA LEU A 10 19.33 5.61 -1.27
C LEU A 10 19.97 4.67 -0.25
N LYS A 11 20.56 5.20 0.84
CA LYS A 11 21.10 4.38 1.93
C LYS A 11 20.00 3.49 2.53
N ARG A 12 18.80 4.01 2.77
CA ARG A 12 17.63 3.22 3.21
C ARG A 12 17.26 2.11 2.23
N LEU A 13 17.21 2.41 0.93
CA LEU A 13 16.90 1.42 -0.10
C LEU A 13 17.93 0.29 -0.15
N VAL A 14 19.22 0.58 0.03
CA VAL A 14 20.25 -0.46 0.10
C VAL A 14 20.12 -1.30 1.38
N SER A 15 19.72 -0.67 2.48
CA SER A 15 19.67 -1.29 3.81
C SER A 15 18.46 -2.22 4.02
N TYR A 16 17.29 -1.81 3.52
CA TYR A 16 16.01 -2.43 3.90
C TYR A 16 15.21 -2.98 2.72
N SER A 17 15.63 -2.77 1.46
CA SER A 17 14.87 -3.25 0.30
C SER A 17 15.06 -4.75 0.06
N SER A 18 13.93 -5.44 -0.16
CA SER A 18 13.91 -6.82 -0.66
C SER A 18 14.11 -6.92 -2.18
N SER A 19 14.04 -5.80 -2.91
CA SER A 19 14.22 -5.78 -4.36
C SER A 19 15.69 -5.72 -4.73
N GLY A 20 16.22 -6.85 -5.26
CA GLY A 20 17.60 -6.94 -5.70
C GLY A 20 17.98 -5.91 -6.77
N THR A 21 17.05 -5.58 -7.68
CA THR A 21 17.28 -4.56 -8.72
C THR A 21 17.35 -3.16 -8.14
N ALA A 22 16.42 -2.79 -7.25
CA ALA A 22 16.41 -1.48 -6.60
C ALA A 22 17.66 -1.30 -5.72
N CYS A 23 18.06 -2.33 -4.98
CA CYS A 23 19.26 -2.31 -4.16
C CYS A 23 20.53 -2.14 -4.99
N ARG A 24 20.68 -2.85 -6.12
CA ARG A 24 21.85 -2.72 -7.00
C ARG A 24 21.95 -1.32 -7.59
N LEU A 25 20.83 -0.76 -8.03
CA LEU A 25 20.78 0.60 -8.57
C LEU A 25 21.14 1.62 -7.50
N ALA A 26 20.54 1.52 -6.30
CA ALA A 26 20.82 2.43 -5.20
C ALA A 26 22.28 2.36 -4.74
N HIS A 27 22.86 1.15 -4.67
CA HIS A 27 24.28 0.98 -4.36
C HIS A 27 25.17 1.63 -5.41
N ARG A 28 24.89 1.41 -6.70
CA ARG A 28 25.66 2.02 -7.80
C ARG A 28 25.56 3.55 -7.77
N THR A 29 24.37 4.09 -7.48
CA THR A 29 24.17 5.53 -7.35
C THR A 29 24.95 6.11 -6.18
N LEU A 30 24.99 5.45 -5.01
CA LEU A 30 25.80 5.90 -3.87
C LEU A 30 27.30 5.92 -4.19
N THR A 31 27.81 4.90 -4.88
CA THR A 31 29.21 4.85 -5.32
C THR A 31 29.54 5.99 -6.29
N ILE A 32 28.65 6.29 -7.25
CA ILE A 32 28.82 7.42 -8.18
C ILE A 32 28.84 8.76 -7.44
N LEU A 33 28.07 8.89 -6.36
CA LEU A 33 28.02 10.09 -5.52
C LEU A 33 29.22 10.21 -4.55
N GLY A 34 30.15 9.25 -4.54
CA GLY A 34 31.31 9.23 -3.64
C GLY A 34 30.97 8.87 -2.19
N GLU A 35 29.77 8.34 -1.95
CA GLU A 35 29.30 7.94 -0.62
C GLU A 35 29.55 6.45 -0.39
N GLU A 36 30.00 6.08 0.82
CA GLU A 36 30.16 4.68 1.17
C GLU A 36 28.78 4.00 1.27
N PRO A 37 28.54 2.92 0.51
CA PRO A 37 27.28 2.20 0.55
C PRO A 37 27.16 1.46 1.90
N PRO A 38 25.96 1.44 2.49
CA PRO A 38 25.74 0.81 3.78
C PRO A 38 25.91 -0.70 3.69
N VAL A 39 26.42 -1.30 4.78
CA VAL A 39 26.53 -2.75 4.91
C VAL A 39 25.12 -3.34 4.99
N ARG A 40 24.88 -4.44 4.27
CA ARG A 40 23.61 -5.15 4.36
C ARG A 40 23.57 -5.96 5.65
N LEU A 41 22.70 -5.56 6.57
CA LEU A 41 22.45 -6.26 7.81
C LEU A 41 21.32 -7.29 7.66
N PRO A 42 21.30 -8.37 8.45
CA PRO A 42 20.19 -9.32 8.46
C PRO A 42 18.88 -8.63 8.84
N THR A 43 17.78 -8.98 8.17
CA THR A 43 16.46 -8.39 8.49
C THR A 43 15.86 -8.94 9.79
N THR A 44 16.32 -10.10 10.27
CA THR A 44 15.89 -10.75 11.51
C THR A 44 16.48 -10.06 12.75
N VAL A 45 16.08 -8.81 12.99
CA VAL A 45 16.59 -7.98 14.10
C VAL A 45 16.54 -8.66 15.47
N PRO A 46 15.48 -9.40 15.85
CA PRO A 46 15.46 -10.11 17.15
C PRO A 46 16.61 -11.10 17.36
N SER A 47 17.27 -11.56 16.29
CA SER A 47 18.40 -12.49 16.34
C SER A 47 19.77 -11.80 16.24
N TRP A 48 19.80 -10.47 16.27
CA TRP A 48 21.05 -9.72 16.14
C TRP A 48 21.94 -9.89 17.36
N ARG A 49 23.22 -10.08 17.07
CA ARG A 49 24.33 -10.01 18.03
C ARG A 49 24.80 -8.56 18.24
N PRO A 50 25.54 -8.24 19.32
CA PRO A 50 26.09 -6.90 19.55
C PRO A 50 26.90 -6.33 18.38
N THR A 51 27.58 -7.19 17.62
CA THR A 51 28.32 -6.78 16.41
C THR A 51 27.42 -6.22 15.30
N HIS A 52 26.21 -6.75 15.14
CA HIS A 52 25.23 -6.23 14.18
C HIS A 52 24.67 -4.88 14.65
N VAL A 53 24.42 -4.75 15.96
CA VAL A 53 23.98 -3.49 16.58
C VAL A 53 25.02 -2.39 16.36
N GLN A 54 26.31 -2.69 16.56
CA GLN A 54 27.38 -1.75 16.26
C GLN A 54 27.39 -1.30 14.79
N ALA A 55 27.27 -2.25 13.86
CA ALA A 55 27.28 -1.96 12.44
C ALA A 55 26.09 -1.06 12.06
N TRP A 56 24.90 -1.35 12.61
CA TRP A 56 23.72 -0.51 12.44
C TRP A 56 23.94 0.90 12.99
N LEU A 57 24.46 1.05 14.21
CA LEU A 57 24.75 2.35 14.81
C LEU A 57 25.70 3.19 13.95
N ARG A 58 26.73 2.57 13.38
CA ARG A 58 27.65 3.28 12.47
C ARG A 58 26.91 3.76 11.21
N GLN A 59 26.07 2.91 10.64
CA GLN A 59 25.31 3.18 9.43
C GLN A 59 24.25 4.28 9.59
N VAL A 60 23.61 4.37 10.76
CA VAL A 60 22.62 5.42 11.06
C VAL A 60 23.26 6.71 11.60
N GLY A 61 24.60 6.79 11.65
CA GLY A 61 25.33 7.99 12.08
C GLY A 61 25.39 8.19 13.60
N PHE A 62 25.31 7.11 14.37
CA PHE A 62 25.44 7.07 15.83
C PHE A 62 26.75 6.39 16.29
N CYS A 63 27.80 6.47 15.47
CA CYS A 63 29.14 5.88 15.74
C CYS A 63 29.69 6.22 17.12
N LYS A 64 29.45 7.46 17.60
CA LYS A 64 29.88 7.95 18.92
C LYS A 64 29.41 7.05 20.08
N TYR A 65 28.23 6.45 19.96
CA TYR A 65 27.61 5.64 21.01
C TYR A 65 27.90 4.14 20.83
N ALA A 66 28.46 3.73 19.70
CA ALA A 66 28.73 2.31 19.41
C ALA A 66 29.61 1.59 20.45
N PRO A 67 30.67 2.21 21.03
CA PRO A 67 31.45 1.56 22.09
C PRO A 67 30.63 1.27 23.34
N LEU A 68 29.76 2.20 23.75
CA LEU A 68 28.94 2.05 24.94
C LEU A 68 27.88 0.95 24.78
N PHE A 69 27.24 0.87 23.60
CA PHE A 69 26.33 -0.24 23.27
C PHE A 69 27.04 -1.60 23.28
N GLN A 70 28.32 -1.65 22.90
CA GLN A 70 29.11 -2.87 22.96
C GLN A 70 29.48 -3.26 24.40
N GLU A 71 29.88 -2.28 25.21
CA GLU A 71 30.22 -2.49 26.62
C GLU A 71 29.03 -3.04 27.40
N LEU A 72 27.84 -2.49 27.14
CA LEU A 72 26.56 -2.95 27.69
C LEU A 72 26.02 -4.21 26.99
N GLN A 73 26.75 -4.78 26.02
CA GLN A 73 26.38 -5.99 25.27
C GLN A 73 24.97 -5.94 24.68
N VAL A 74 24.55 -4.76 24.18
CA VAL A 74 23.22 -4.58 23.60
C VAL A 74 23.09 -5.42 22.34
N ASP A 75 22.19 -6.39 22.38
CA ASP A 75 21.83 -7.24 21.25
C ASP A 75 20.52 -6.78 20.60
N GLY A 76 20.01 -7.57 19.65
CA GLY A 76 18.79 -7.25 18.92
C GLY A 76 17.53 -7.18 19.77
N ASP A 77 17.41 -8.05 20.77
CA ASP A 77 16.26 -8.09 21.69
C ASP A 77 16.24 -6.81 22.53
N LEU A 78 17.35 -6.50 23.19
CA LEU A 78 17.49 -5.28 23.99
C LEU A 78 17.29 -4.01 23.15
N LEU A 79 17.89 -3.94 21.95
CA LEU A 79 17.77 -2.79 21.06
C LEU A 79 16.30 -2.49 20.70
N LEU A 80 15.49 -3.51 20.45
CA LEU A 80 14.09 -3.35 20.08
C LEU A 80 13.21 -2.92 21.25
N LEU A 81 13.68 -3.05 22.49
CA LEU A 81 12.94 -2.70 23.71
C LEU A 81 13.42 -1.39 24.36
N LEU A 82 14.48 -0.76 23.87
CA LEU A 82 14.99 0.50 24.41
C LEU A 82 13.92 1.60 24.47
N SER A 83 13.80 2.21 25.65
CA SER A 83 12.96 3.37 25.93
C SER A 83 13.76 4.68 25.88
N GLU A 84 13.07 5.82 25.91
CA GLU A 84 13.75 7.12 26.03
C GLU A 84 14.52 7.25 27.35
N GLN A 85 14.01 6.64 28.43
CA GLN A 85 14.63 6.70 29.75
C GLN A 85 15.97 5.98 29.76
N ASP A 86 16.02 4.76 29.20
CA ASP A 86 17.26 3.98 29.05
C ASP A 86 18.30 4.78 28.26
N LEU A 87 17.89 5.39 27.14
CA LEU A 87 18.79 6.21 26.32
C LEU A 87 19.36 7.40 27.09
N SER A 88 18.56 8.02 27.95
CA SER A 88 18.98 9.18 28.74
C SER A 88 19.90 8.81 29.90
N GLY A 89 19.65 7.67 30.55
CA GLY A 89 20.41 7.19 31.70
C GLY A 89 21.65 6.41 31.27
N ASP A 90 21.45 5.22 30.75
CA ASP A 90 22.49 4.20 30.54
C ASP A 90 23.34 4.47 29.30
N PHE A 91 22.77 5.10 28.26
CA PHE A 91 23.47 5.36 27.00
C PHE A 91 24.04 6.77 26.86
N ALA A 92 23.99 7.57 27.94
CA ALA A 92 24.52 8.93 28.02
C ALA A 92 24.01 9.86 26.90
N MET A 93 22.83 9.61 26.33
CA MET A 93 22.20 10.49 25.33
C MET A 93 21.44 11.60 26.04
N LYS A 94 22.17 12.57 26.59
CA LYS A 94 21.60 13.67 27.39
C LYS A 94 20.74 14.62 26.56
N GLU A 95 21.10 14.90 25.30
CA GLU A 95 20.32 15.82 24.47
C GLU A 95 19.04 15.16 23.93
N SER A 96 17.88 15.78 24.18
CA SER A 96 16.58 15.25 23.73
C SER A 96 16.43 15.17 22.22
N VAL A 97 17.14 16.03 21.47
CA VAL A 97 17.14 16.00 20.00
C VAL A 97 17.90 14.76 19.50
N THR A 98 19.03 14.42 20.13
CA THR A 98 19.80 13.22 19.80
C THR A 98 18.98 11.96 20.05
N ARG A 99 18.29 11.88 21.20
CA ARG A 99 17.37 10.76 21.50
C ARG A 99 16.22 10.66 20.50
N ARG A 100 15.57 11.78 20.17
CA ARG A 100 14.49 11.80 19.16
C ARG A 100 14.99 11.35 17.78
N ARG A 101 16.20 11.74 17.39
CA ARG A 101 16.84 11.28 16.15
C ARG A 101 17.08 9.77 16.20
N PHE A 102 17.57 9.25 17.33
CA PHE A 102 17.82 7.81 17.51
C PHE A 102 16.51 7.00 17.43
N LEU A 103 15.49 7.40 18.19
CA LEU A 103 14.18 6.73 18.21
C LEU A 103 13.51 6.74 16.83
N ARG A 104 13.75 7.77 16.00
CA ARG A 104 13.28 7.80 14.62
C ARG A 104 13.96 6.71 13.76
N GLU A 105 15.28 6.57 13.84
CA GLU A 105 15.99 5.52 13.11
C GLU A 105 15.62 4.12 13.64
N LEU A 106 15.42 3.97 14.95
CA LEU A 106 14.96 2.72 15.57
C LEU A 106 13.54 2.37 15.13
N ALA A 107 12.63 3.34 15.05
CA ALA A 107 11.27 3.12 14.53
C ALA A 107 11.27 2.66 13.07
N GLU A 108 12.21 3.17 12.26
CA GLU A 108 12.42 2.71 10.88
C GLU A 108 12.92 1.26 10.85
N LEU A 109 13.94 0.93 11.66
CA LEU A 109 14.44 -0.44 11.81
C LEU A 109 13.30 -1.41 12.21
N LYS A 110 12.51 -1.06 13.23
CA LYS A 110 11.36 -1.84 13.70
C LYS A 110 10.30 -2.05 12.61
N THR A 111 10.16 -1.10 11.68
CA THR A 111 9.14 -1.19 10.60
C THR A 111 9.55 -2.19 9.51
N TYR A 112 10.84 -2.33 9.23
CA TYR A 112 11.36 -3.21 8.18
C TYR A 112 11.92 -4.54 8.70
N ALA A 113 12.02 -4.70 10.02
CA ALA A 113 12.46 -5.95 10.64
C ALA A 113 11.56 -7.14 10.28
N ASP A 114 12.19 -8.31 10.16
CA ASP A 114 11.52 -9.59 10.03
C ASP A 114 11.31 -10.20 11.42
N TYR A 115 10.04 -10.45 11.74
CA TYR A 115 9.58 -11.04 12.99
C TYR A 115 9.07 -12.48 12.81
N SER A 116 9.22 -13.07 11.62
CA SER A 116 8.71 -14.41 11.28
C SER A 116 9.10 -15.50 12.28
N ALA A 117 10.30 -15.41 12.87
CA ALA A 117 10.80 -16.37 13.85
C ALA A 117 10.08 -16.32 15.22
N CYS A 118 9.50 -15.17 15.59
CA CYS A 118 8.84 -14.98 16.90
C CYS A 118 7.33 -14.66 16.79
N ASP A 119 6.83 -14.39 15.59
CA ASP A 119 5.44 -14.01 15.35
C ASP A 119 4.57 -15.19 14.86
N GLY A 120 4.33 -16.17 15.73
CA GLY A 120 3.52 -17.34 15.40
C GLY A 120 2.05 -17.02 15.06
N SER A 121 1.52 -15.90 15.55
CA SER A 121 0.14 -15.48 15.28
C SER A 121 0.01 -14.53 14.07
N LYS A 122 1.11 -14.17 13.42
CA LYS A 122 1.23 -13.11 12.40
C LYS A 122 0.61 -11.77 12.82
N LEU A 123 0.90 -11.34 14.04
CA LEU A 123 0.54 -10.04 14.59
C LEU A 123 1.11 -8.87 13.77
N CYS A 124 2.32 -9.03 13.23
CA CYS A 124 2.98 -8.08 12.35
C CYS A 124 2.13 -7.73 11.11
N GLU A 125 1.54 -8.75 10.48
CA GLU A 125 0.64 -8.57 9.34
C GLU A 125 -0.66 -7.86 9.76
N TRP A 126 -1.18 -8.16 10.95
CA TRP A 126 -2.38 -7.52 11.48
C TRP A 126 -2.14 -6.03 11.74
N LEU A 127 -1.04 -5.67 12.41
CA LEU A 127 -0.65 -4.28 12.64
C LEU A 127 -0.46 -3.52 11.32
N ASN A 128 0.10 -4.18 10.30
CA ASN A 128 0.23 -3.59 8.97
C ASN A 128 -1.13 -3.28 8.31
N ARG A 129 -2.21 -4.00 8.68
CA ARG A 129 -3.58 -3.71 8.24
C ARG A 129 -4.23 -2.57 9.04
N VAL A 130 -3.83 -2.35 10.29
CA VAL A 130 -4.31 -1.23 11.11
C VAL A 130 -3.84 0.10 10.51
N GLY A 131 -2.59 0.17 10.05
CA GLY A 131 -2.11 1.33 9.31
C GLY A 131 -0.61 1.29 9.01
N PRO A 132 -0.15 2.16 8.09
CA PRO A 132 1.27 2.31 7.80
C PRO A 132 2.01 2.77 9.06
N GLY A 133 3.06 2.04 9.43
CA GLY A 133 3.90 2.37 10.59
C GLY A 133 3.46 1.76 11.93
N PHE A 134 2.34 1.05 12.02
CA PHE A 134 1.99 0.28 13.23
C PHE A 134 2.85 -0.96 13.41
N ARG A 135 3.49 -1.42 12.33
CA ARG A 135 4.45 -2.53 12.30
C ARG A 135 5.60 -2.36 13.31
N ARG A 136 5.93 -1.12 13.68
CA ARG A 136 6.96 -0.81 14.68
C ARG A 136 6.66 -1.34 16.09
N TYR A 137 5.38 -1.59 16.41
CA TYR A 137 4.94 -2.07 17.72
C TYR A 137 4.94 -3.60 17.84
N THR A 138 5.24 -4.31 16.76
CA THR A 138 5.18 -5.78 16.70
C THR A 138 5.98 -6.42 17.84
N TYR A 139 7.23 -6.02 18.02
CA TYR A 139 8.10 -6.68 18.99
C TYR A 139 7.68 -6.47 20.45
N GLY A 140 7.27 -5.24 20.82
CA GLY A 140 6.80 -4.93 22.17
C GLY A 140 5.57 -5.76 22.54
N LEU A 141 4.61 -5.87 21.61
CA LEU A 141 3.43 -6.71 21.81
C LEU A 141 3.79 -8.21 21.92
N LEU A 142 4.67 -8.72 21.06
CA LEU A 142 5.10 -10.11 21.13
C LEU A 142 5.84 -10.41 22.44
N ARG A 143 6.67 -9.48 22.92
CA ARG A 143 7.41 -9.65 24.17
C ARG A 143 6.51 -9.65 25.40
N ALA A 144 5.43 -8.86 25.37
CA ALA A 144 4.35 -8.88 26.36
C ALA A 144 3.47 -10.14 26.27
N GLY A 145 3.74 -11.07 25.34
CA GLY A 145 2.96 -12.30 25.17
C GLY A 145 1.63 -12.09 24.44
N VAL A 146 1.43 -10.94 23.82
CA VAL A 146 0.20 -10.64 23.09
C VAL A 146 0.13 -11.45 21.80
N THR A 147 -0.92 -12.23 21.67
CA THR A 147 -1.28 -12.96 20.45
C THR A 147 -2.55 -12.38 19.84
N ARG A 148 -2.82 -12.65 18.55
CA ARG A 148 -4.04 -12.16 17.88
C ARG A 148 -5.35 -12.37 18.66
N PRO A 149 -5.62 -13.53 19.30
CA PRO A 149 -6.84 -13.74 20.07
C PRO A 149 -6.92 -12.85 21.32
N PHE A 150 -5.77 -12.52 21.91
CA PHE A 150 -5.69 -11.72 23.13
C PHE A 150 -5.85 -10.22 22.87
N LEU A 151 -5.67 -9.76 21.63
CA LEU A 151 -5.82 -8.34 21.26
C LEU A 151 -7.16 -7.74 21.70
N ALA A 152 -8.25 -8.51 21.62
CA ALA A 152 -9.59 -8.05 21.96
C ALA A 152 -9.79 -7.76 23.46
N GLN A 153 -8.89 -8.27 24.31
CA GLN A 153 -8.95 -8.12 25.78
C GLN A 153 -7.95 -7.09 26.31
N LEU A 154 -7.14 -6.48 25.42
CA LEU A 154 -6.14 -5.51 25.82
C LEU A 154 -6.78 -4.21 26.32
N THR A 155 -6.10 -3.61 27.29
CA THR A 155 -6.44 -2.29 27.85
C THR A 155 -5.42 -1.23 27.41
N ASP A 156 -5.79 0.05 27.52
CA ASP A 156 -4.88 1.17 27.21
C ASP A 156 -3.65 1.18 28.13
N ALA A 157 -3.82 0.79 29.40
CA ALA A 157 -2.75 0.68 30.38
C ALA A 157 -1.73 -0.39 29.95
N GLN A 158 -2.18 -1.60 29.63
CA GLN A 158 -1.29 -2.68 29.15
C GLN A 158 -0.57 -2.31 27.86
N LEU A 159 -1.22 -1.59 26.95
CA LEU A 159 -0.56 -1.11 25.74
C LEU A 159 0.54 -0.08 26.03
N THR A 160 0.40 0.71 27.09
CA THR A 160 1.38 1.72 27.48
C THR A 160 2.51 1.08 28.28
N ASP A 161 2.16 0.37 29.35
CA ASP A 161 3.08 -0.08 30.39
C ASP A 161 3.81 -1.36 29.98
N ASP A 162 3.13 -2.30 29.31
CA ASP A 162 3.70 -3.60 28.95
C ASP A 162 4.16 -3.66 27.48
N CYS A 163 3.44 -2.99 26.58
CA CYS A 163 3.70 -3.07 25.12
C CYS A 163 4.51 -1.89 24.56
N CYS A 164 4.83 -0.90 25.40
CA CYS A 164 5.60 0.29 25.07
C CYS A 164 5.01 1.11 23.90
N VAL A 165 3.68 1.29 23.88
CA VAL A 165 2.99 2.13 22.89
C VAL A 165 2.69 3.50 23.49
N ASP A 166 3.69 4.38 23.50
CA ASP A 166 3.58 5.71 24.16
C ASP A 166 2.49 6.62 23.56
N ASN A 167 2.25 6.50 22.25
CA ASN A 167 1.30 7.36 21.55
C ASN A 167 -0.13 6.91 21.81
N GLY A 168 -0.88 7.69 22.60
CA GLY A 168 -2.28 7.40 22.94
C GLY A 168 -3.22 7.30 21.75
N VAL A 169 -2.97 8.03 20.65
CA VAL A 169 -3.77 7.90 19.42
C VAL A 169 -3.53 6.53 18.77
N HIS A 170 -2.29 6.04 18.78
CA HIS A 170 -1.97 4.72 18.25
C HIS A 170 -2.61 3.63 19.11
N ARG A 171 -2.57 3.76 20.44
CA ARG A 171 -3.25 2.82 21.35
C ARG A 171 -4.76 2.77 21.09
N ALA A 172 -5.43 3.91 21.06
CA ALA A 172 -6.85 3.98 20.75
C ALA A 172 -7.19 3.35 19.38
N THR A 173 -6.33 3.56 18.38
CA THR A 173 -6.49 2.95 17.05
C THR A 173 -6.33 1.42 17.11
N ILE A 174 -5.32 0.91 17.83
CA ILE A 174 -5.08 -0.53 18.02
C ILE A 174 -6.27 -1.17 18.75
N LEU A 175 -6.73 -0.57 19.85
CA LEU A 175 -7.87 -1.07 20.65
C LEU A 175 -9.16 -1.09 19.82
N THR A 176 -9.42 -0.01 19.06
CA THR A 176 -10.60 0.07 18.18
C THR A 176 -10.55 -1.00 17.09
N ALA A 177 -9.36 -1.22 16.49
CA ALA A 177 -9.17 -2.26 15.49
C ALA A 177 -9.30 -3.67 16.08
N ALA A 178 -8.85 -3.88 17.32
CA ALA A 178 -8.92 -5.15 18.03
C ALA A 178 -10.36 -5.52 18.45
N ALA A 179 -11.18 -4.53 18.86
CA ALA A 179 -12.58 -4.71 19.22
C ALA A 179 -13.52 -4.98 18.03
N GLY A 180 -12.99 -5.18 16.82
CA GLY A 180 -13.78 -5.34 15.59
C GLY A 180 -14.38 -4.03 15.06
N GLY A 181 -13.98 -2.88 15.62
CA GLY A 181 -14.47 -1.55 15.29
C GLY A 181 -13.97 -1.00 13.95
N ASN A 182 -13.20 -1.75 13.17
CA ASN A 182 -12.67 -1.26 11.91
C ASN A 182 -13.69 -1.34 10.76
N LYS A 183 -14.78 -0.56 10.89
CA LYS A 183 -15.62 -0.15 9.75
C LYS A 183 -15.22 1.21 9.18
N ARG A 184 -14.32 1.99 9.82
CA ARG A 184 -14.09 3.39 9.44
C ARG A 184 -12.68 4.00 9.62
N ALA A 185 -11.62 3.24 9.89
CA ALA A 185 -10.26 3.81 9.98
C ALA A 185 -9.26 3.03 9.12
N CYS A 186 -9.38 3.17 7.81
CA CYS A 186 -8.32 2.79 6.86
C CYS A 186 -8.29 3.81 5.70
N VAL A 187 -7.42 4.81 5.79
CA VAL A 187 -6.79 5.40 4.60
C VAL A 187 -5.61 4.49 4.23
N HIS A 188 -5.95 3.29 3.78
CA HIS A 188 -5.12 2.46 2.90
C HIS A 188 -6.00 1.29 2.45
N VAL A 189 -6.24 1.26 1.13
CA VAL A 189 -6.78 0.16 0.31
C VAL A 189 -7.28 -1.03 1.14
N SER A 190 -8.50 -0.88 1.66
CA SER A 190 -9.30 -2.05 2.00
C SER A 190 -9.56 -2.78 0.69
N VAL A 191 -8.81 -3.85 0.44
CA VAL A 191 -9.36 -4.97 -0.32
C VAL A 191 -10.50 -5.50 0.56
N ARG A 192 -11.67 -4.88 0.41
CA ARG A 192 -12.95 -5.48 0.80
C ARG A 192 -12.92 -6.87 0.19
N GLY A 193 -13.16 -7.88 1.03
CA GLY A 193 -13.02 -9.28 0.64
C GLY A 193 -13.60 -9.53 -0.75
N ASP A 194 -12.72 -9.93 -1.67
CA ASP A 194 -12.99 -10.49 -3.00
C ASP A 194 -13.96 -9.76 -3.95
N ARG A 195 -14.50 -8.59 -3.60
CA ARG A 195 -15.51 -7.88 -4.40
C ARG A 195 -15.02 -6.50 -4.77
N PRO A 196 -14.72 -6.23 -6.06
CA PRO A 196 -14.35 -4.90 -6.51
C PRO A 196 -15.55 -3.95 -6.37
N ASP A 197 -15.31 -2.70 -6.00
CA ASP A 197 -16.39 -1.68 -5.96
C ASP A 197 -16.64 -1.15 -7.38
N VAL A 198 -15.56 -0.98 -8.16
CA VAL A 198 -15.60 -0.44 -9.53
C VAL A 198 -14.86 -1.36 -10.48
N PHE A 199 -15.52 -1.75 -11.57
CA PHE A 199 -14.87 -2.40 -12.70
C PHE A 199 -14.57 -1.38 -13.79
N ILE A 200 -13.31 -1.26 -14.23
CA ILE A 200 -12.90 -0.33 -15.28
C ILE A 200 -12.72 -1.09 -16.59
N SER A 201 -13.65 -0.90 -17.52
CA SER A 201 -13.55 -1.38 -18.90
C SER A 201 -12.89 -0.30 -19.76
N TYR A 202 -11.88 -0.69 -20.54
CA TYR A 202 -11.14 0.24 -21.39
C TYR A 202 -10.59 -0.43 -22.63
N ARG A 203 -10.36 0.36 -23.67
CA ARG A 203 -9.70 -0.11 -24.87
C ARG A 203 -8.20 -0.16 -24.67
N ARG A 204 -7.58 -1.35 -24.72
CA ARG A 204 -6.12 -1.51 -24.46
C ARG A 204 -5.23 -0.63 -25.36
N ALA A 205 -5.58 -0.50 -26.64
CA ALA A 205 -4.78 0.23 -27.62
C ALA A 205 -4.71 1.75 -27.37
N THR A 206 -5.77 2.35 -26.83
CA THR A 206 -5.88 3.83 -26.72
C THR A 206 -6.21 4.33 -25.31
N GLY A 207 -6.77 3.50 -24.44
CA GLY A 207 -7.30 3.88 -23.11
C GLY A 207 -6.51 3.38 -21.91
N SER A 208 -5.38 2.68 -22.09
CA SER A 208 -4.60 2.10 -20.99
C SER A 208 -4.06 3.13 -19.99
N GLN A 209 -3.62 4.29 -20.49
CA GLN A 209 -3.11 5.39 -19.67
C GLN A 209 -4.23 5.99 -18.79
N MET A 210 -5.39 6.29 -19.40
CA MET A 210 -6.54 6.85 -18.70
C MET A 210 -7.10 5.87 -17.67
N ALA A 211 -7.23 4.59 -18.01
CA ALA A 211 -7.71 3.56 -17.08
C ALA A 211 -6.77 3.43 -15.86
N SER A 212 -5.46 3.48 -16.07
CA SER A 212 -4.46 3.43 -14.98
C SER A 212 -4.57 4.66 -14.08
N LEU A 213 -4.74 5.84 -14.66
CA LEU A 213 -4.93 7.08 -13.91
C LEU A 213 -6.23 7.03 -13.08
N LEU A 214 -7.35 6.66 -13.69
CA LEU A 214 -8.63 6.48 -13.01
C LEU A 214 -8.52 5.49 -11.85
N LYS A 215 -7.78 4.39 -12.03
CA LYS A 215 -7.51 3.44 -10.94
C LYS A 215 -6.87 4.13 -9.74
N VAL A 216 -5.76 4.84 -9.97
CA VAL A 216 -4.97 5.46 -8.91
C VAL A 216 -5.82 6.48 -8.17
N HIS A 217 -6.54 7.34 -8.89
CA HIS A 217 -7.43 8.32 -8.28
C HIS A 217 -8.58 7.68 -7.50
N LEU A 218 -9.26 6.67 -8.05
CA LEU A 218 -10.33 5.97 -7.35
C LEU A 218 -9.83 5.27 -6.09
N GLN A 219 -8.63 4.70 -6.13
CA GLN A 219 -7.97 4.10 -4.97
C GLN A 219 -7.63 5.14 -3.90
N LEU A 220 -7.18 6.34 -4.29
CA LEU A 220 -6.95 7.46 -3.37
C LEU A 220 -8.25 7.92 -2.69
N HIS A 221 -9.38 7.84 -3.40
CA HIS A 221 -10.71 8.13 -2.86
C HIS A 221 -11.37 6.95 -2.12
N GLY A 222 -10.66 5.84 -1.92
CA GLY A 222 -11.12 4.71 -1.11
C GLY A 222 -12.01 3.68 -1.84
N PHE A 223 -12.08 3.73 -3.17
CA PHE A 223 -12.78 2.71 -3.97
C PHE A 223 -11.82 1.59 -4.41
N SER A 224 -12.29 0.34 -4.35
CA SER A 224 -11.60 -0.79 -4.94
C SER A 224 -11.86 -0.86 -6.44
N ALA A 225 -10.90 -0.38 -7.24
CA ALA A 225 -10.97 -0.42 -8.71
C ALA A 225 -10.21 -1.61 -9.31
N PHE A 226 -10.91 -2.41 -10.11
CA PHE A 226 -10.34 -3.54 -10.86
C PHE A 226 -10.08 -3.14 -12.32
N LEU A 227 -8.88 -3.49 -12.83
CA LEU A 227 -8.53 -3.38 -14.24
C LEU A 227 -8.24 -4.77 -14.79
N ASP A 228 -8.60 -4.96 -16.04
CA ASP A 228 -8.13 -6.10 -16.83
C ASP A 228 -6.60 -6.05 -16.98
N VAL A 229 -5.88 -6.88 -16.22
CA VAL A 229 -4.43 -7.04 -16.29
C VAL A 229 -4.12 -8.42 -16.86
N GLU A 230 -3.36 -8.43 -17.95
CA GLU A 230 -3.00 -9.56 -18.83
C GLU A 230 -2.22 -10.73 -18.16
N LYS A 231 -2.15 -10.83 -16.84
CA LYS A 231 -1.29 -11.79 -16.12
C LYS A 231 -1.89 -13.18 -15.88
N LEU A 232 -2.84 -13.65 -16.67
CA LEU A 232 -3.30 -15.05 -16.59
C LEU A 232 -3.48 -15.65 -17.99
N THR A 233 -2.39 -16.23 -18.49
CA THR A 233 -2.38 -17.20 -19.57
C THR A 233 -3.27 -18.40 -19.23
N SER A 234 -4.08 -18.83 -20.21
CA SER A 234 -4.79 -20.13 -20.32
C SER A 234 -6.20 -20.27 -19.69
N GLY A 235 -7.21 -20.19 -20.56
CA GLY A 235 -8.46 -20.99 -20.52
C GLY A 235 -9.59 -20.57 -19.57
N LYS A 236 -9.29 -20.13 -18.34
CA LYS A 236 -10.31 -19.80 -17.31
C LYS A 236 -10.57 -18.31 -17.12
N PHE A 237 -10.17 -17.49 -18.10
CA PHE A 237 -10.19 -16.03 -18.00
C PHE A 237 -11.59 -15.44 -18.18
N GLU A 238 -12.38 -15.96 -19.12
CA GLU A 238 -13.71 -15.44 -19.43
C GLU A 238 -14.66 -15.48 -18.22
N GLU A 239 -14.74 -16.63 -17.55
CA GLU A 239 -15.61 -16.78 -16.38
C GLU A 239 -15.21 -15.86 -15.23
N LYS A 240 -13.90 -15.68 -15.00
CA LYS A 240 -13.39 -14.81 -13.93
C LYS A 240 -13.59 -13.33 -14.24
N LEU A 241 -13.40 -12.91 -15.49
CA LEU A 241 -13.64 -11.54 -15.93
C LEU A 241 -15.13 -11.19 -15.78
N LEU A 242 -16.01 -12.03 -16.32
CA LEU A 242 -17.45 -11.83 -16.24
C LEU A 242 -17.98 -11.96 -14.80
N ALA A 243 -17.39 -12.83 -13.98
CA ALA A 243 -17.68 -12.88 -12.55
C ALA A 243 -17.25 -11.59 -11.85
N SER A 244 -16.12 -10.98 -12.24
CA SER A 244 -15.65 -9.71 -11.68
C SER A 244 -16.57 -8.55 -12.06
N VAL A 245 -17.06 -8.50 -13.30
CA VAL A 245 -18.08 -7.53 -13.74
C VAL A 245 -19.37 -7.70 -12.94
N ARG A 246 -19.81 -8.95 -12.71
CA ARG A 246 -21.01 -9.24 -11.91
C ARG A 246 -20.83 -8.93 -10.43
N ALA A 247 -19.63 -9.13 -9.89
CA ALA A 247 -19.30 -8.82 -8.50
C ALA A 247 -19.16 -7.31 -8.25
N ALA A 248 -18.78 -6.53 -9.27
CA ALA A 248 -18.59 -5.09 -9.15
C ALA A 248 -19.91 -4.35 -8.84
N GLN A 249 -19.85 -3.30 -8.02
CA GLN A 249 -21.01 -2.46 -7.72
C GLN A 249 -21.29 -1.50 -8.89
N SER A 250 -20.24 -0.87 -9.41
CA SER A 250 -20.31 0.11 -10.49
C SER A 250 -19.39 -0.29 -11.65
N PHE A 251 -19.78 0.08 -12.87
CA PHE A 251 -19.06 -0.21 -14.11
C PHE A 251 -18.63 1.10 -14.76
N LEU A 252 -17.32 1.34 -14.82
CA LEU A 252 -16.72 2.53 -15.42
C LEU A 252 -16.25 2.19 -16.83
N LEU A 253 -16.81 2.86 -17.84
CA LEU A 253 -16.47 2.61 -19.24
C LEU A 253 -15.61 3.74 -19.79
N VAL A 254 -14.37 3.45 -20.14
CA VAL A 254 -13.42 4.42 -20.70
C VAL A 254 -13.54 4.46 -22.22
N LEU A 255 -14.05 5.58 -22.73
CA LEU A 255 -14.29 5.85 -24.15
C LEU A 255 -13.22 6.81 -24.70
N THR A 256 -12.14 6.23 -25.21
CA THR A 256 -11.11 6.92 -25.97
C THR A 256 -11.41 6.89 -27.47
N PRO A 257 -10.70 7.66 -28.31
CA PRO A 257 -10.88 7.57 -29.76
C PRO A 257 -10.72 6.10 -30.22
N LYS A 258 -11.66 5.65 -31.06
CA LYS A 258 -11.72 4.27 -31.58
C LYS A 258 -11.99 3.19 -30.52
N ALA A 259 -12.56 3.54 -29.37
CA ALA A 259 -12.86 2.58 -28.31
C ALA A 259 -13.89 1.53 -28.75
N LEU A 260 -14.95 1.94 -29.45
CA LEU A 260 -16.04 1.07 -29.90
C LEU A 260 -15.87 0.54 -31.33
N ASP A 261 -14.80 0.90 -32.05
CA ASP A 261 -14.66 0.58 -33.48
C ASP A 261 -14.71 -0.92 -33.79
N LYS A 262 -14.13 -1.76 -32.91
CA LYS A 262 -14.20 -3.22 -33.07
C LYS A 262 -15.47 -3.85 -32.46
N CYS A 263 -16.27 -3.06 -31.76
CA CYS A 263 -17.58 -3.47 -31.26
C CYS A 263 -18.68 -3.22 -32.31
N MET A 264 -18.42 -2.33 -33.29
CA MET A 264 -19.31 -2.12 -34.42
C MET A 264 -19.42 -3.41 -35.24
N GLN A 265 -20.64 -3.91 -35.45
CA GLN A 265 -20.96 -5.14 -36.19
C GLN A 265 -20.42 -6.46 -35.59
N ASP A 266 -20.02 -6.48 -34.32
CA ASP A 266 -19.55 -7.70 -33.64
C ASP A 266 -20.73 -8.59 -33.18
N VAL A 267 -21.39 -9.26 -34.12
CA VAL A 267 -22.54 -10.15 -33.83
C VAL A 267 -22.10 -11.44 -33.10
N ASP A 268 -20.84 -11.84 -33.26
CA ASP A 268 -20.27 -13.06 -32.67
C ASP A 268 -19.78 -12.87 -31.22
N HIS A 269 -19.96 -11.68 -30.63
CA HIS A 269 -19.41 -11.28 -29.33
C HIS A 269 -17.92 -11.61 -29.19
N LYS A 270 -17.10 -11.35 -30.20
CA LYS A 270 -15.66 -11.65 -30.16
C LYS A 270 -14.88 -10.61 -29.36
N ASP A 271 -15.36 -9.37 -29.28
CA ASP A 271 -14.66 -8.31 -28.56
C ASP A 271 -14.96 -8.36 -27.06
N TRP A 272 -13.90 -8.23 -26.24
CA TRP A 272 -14.03 -8.27 -24.78
C TRP A 272 -14.80 -7.09 -24.23
N VAL A 273 -14.63 -5.89 -24.81
CA VAL A 273 -15.35 -4.69 -24.38
C VAL A 273 -16.85 -4.87 -24.64
N HIS A 274 -17.20 -5.52 -25.76
CA HIS A 274 -18.57 -5.89 -26.07
C HIS A 274 -19.15 -6.83 -25.00
N LYS A 275 -18.49 -7.95 -24.70
CA LYS A 275 -18.94 -8.91 -23.66
C LYS A 275 -19.11 -8.25 -22.28
N GLU A 276 -18.19 -7.37 -21.89
CA GLU A 276 -18.24 -6.65 -20.62
C GLU A 276 -19.44 -5.70 -20.53
N ILE A 277 -19.68 -4.91 -21.59
CA ILE A 277 -20.82 -3.98 -21.66
C ILE A 277 -22.14 -4.73 -21.58
N VAL A 278 -22.31 -5.79 -22.37
CA VAL A 278 -23.54 -6.60 -22.38
C VAL A 278 -23.79 -7.20 -21.01
N THR A 279 -22.74 -7.73 -20.36
CA THR A 279 -22.85 -8.29 -19.00
C THR A 279 -23.22 -7.24 -17.97
N ALA A 280 -22.66 -6.02 -18.06
CA ALA A 280 -22.99 -4.91 -17.18
C ALA A 280 -24.45 -4.44 -17.37
N LEU A 281 -24.93 -4.40 -18.61
CA LEU A 281 -26.33 -4.08 -18.95
C LEU A 281 -27.30 -5.14 -18.45
N GLN A 282 -27.02 -6.43 -18.69
CA GLN A 282 -27.83 -7.55 -18.19
C GLN A 282 -27.90 -7.55 -16.66
N SER A 283 -26.80 -7.24 -16.00
CA SER A 283 -26.70 -7.17 -14.54
C SER A 283 -27.23 -5.85 -13.95
N LYS A 284 -27.78 -4.95 -14.79
CA LYS A 284 -28.28 -3.61 -14.41
C LYS A 284 -27.33 -2.84 -13.49
N LYS A 285 -26.04 -2.85 -13.83
CA LYS A 285 -25.01 -2.12 -13.08
C LYS A 285 -25.13 -0.60 -13.28
N ASN A 286 -24.59 0.15 -12.34
CA ASN A 286 -24.41 1.58 -12.52
C ASN A 286 -23.27 1.83 -13.52
N ILE A 287 -23.63 2.10 -14.79
CA ILE A 287 -22.68 2.34 -15.87
C ILE A 287 -22.37 3.83 -15.94
N VAL A 288 -21.09 4.17 -15.80
CA VAL A 288 -20.57 5.54 -15.87
C VAL A 288 -19.60 5.63 -17.05
N PRO A 289 -20.04 6.12 -18.23
CA PRO A 289 -19.16 6.37 -19.35
C PRO A 289 -18.26 7.58 -19.09
N VAL A 290 -16.95 7.43 -19.26
CA VAL A 290 -15.97 8.52 -19.21
C VAL A 290 -15.33 8.64 -20.59
N TYR A 291 -15.48 9.79 -21.24
CA TYR A 291 -15.04 9.96 -22.62
C TYR A 291 -14.00 11.06 -22.79
N ASP A 292 -13.00 10.79 -23.63
CA ASP A 292 -11.94 11.73 -23.99
C ASP A 292 -11.80 11.79 -25.51
N LYS A 293 -12.12 12.96 -26.08
CA LYS A 293 -12.10 13.21 -27.53
C LYS A 293 -12.80 12.09 -28.34
N PHE A 294 -13.85 11.52 -27.77
CA PHE A 294 -14.64 10.44 -28.37
C PHE A 294 -15.98 10.99 -28.85
N GLU A 295 -16.37 10.57 -30.05
CA GLU A 295 -17.65 10.87 -30.67
C GLU A 295 -18.55 9.65 -30.58
N TRP A 296 -19.80 9.87 -30.19
CA TRP A 296 -20.78 8.79 -30.09
C TRP A 296 -21.14 8.28 -31.49
N PRO A 297 -20.98 6.98 -31.77
CA PRO A 297 -21.34 6.41 -33.07
C PRO A 297 -22.86 6.33 -33.23
N ASP A 298 -23.31 6.20 -34.48
CA ASP A 298 -24.74 6.09 -34.79
C ASP A 298 -25.36 4.85 -34.12
N PRO A 299 -26.55 4.95 -33.51
CA PRO A 299 -27.19 3.82 -32.82
C PRO A 299 -27.42 2.59 -33.70
N SER A 300 -27.58 2.78 -35.02
CA SER A 300 -27.74 1.71 -36.01
C SER A 300 -26.47 0.90 -36.24
N SER A 301 -25.30 1.48 -36.01
CA SER A 301 -23.98 0.84 -36.16
C SER A 301 -23.62 -0.10 -35.00
N LEU A 302 -24.24 0.14 -33.83
CA LEU A 302 -24.03 -0.68 -32.65
C LEU A 302 -25.04 -1.84 -32.60
N PRO A 303 -24.57 -3.05 -32.22
CA PRO A 303 -25.41 -4.18 -31.87
C PRO A 303 -26.54 -3.81 -30.88
N GLU A 304 -27.72 -4.42 -31.04
CA GLU A 304 -28.94 -4.02 -30.32
C GLU A 304 -28.82 -4.15 -28.79
N ASP A 305 -28.03 -5.11 -28.35
CA ASP A 305 -27.72 -5.44 -26.96
C ASP A 305 -26.83 -4.39 -26.28
N MET A 306 -25.97 -3.69 -27.01
CA MET A 306 -25.13 -2.61 -26.49
C MET A 306 -25.78 -1.23 -26.58
N ARG A 307 -26.82 -1.02 -27.40
CA ARG A 307 -27.49 0.30 -27.58
C ARG A 307 -27.93 0.95 -26.27
N GLY A 308 -28.12 0.15 -25.21
CA GLY A 308 -28.41 0.64 -23.86
C GLY A 308 -27.39 1.65 -23.33
N ILE A 309 -26.11 1.59 -23.72
CA ILE A 309 -25.05 2.49 -23.21
C ILE A 309 -25.28 3.96 -23.58
N LEU A 310 -25.94 4.23 -24.71
CA LEU A 310 -26.20 5.59 -25.20
C LEU A 310 -27.19 6.37 -24.31
N LYS A 311 -27.94 5.67 -23.45
CA LYS A 311 -28.90 6.28 -22.53
C LYS A 311 -28.27 6.74 -21.22
N PHE A 312 -27.01 6.39 -20.96
CA PHE A 312 -26.32 6.73 -19.71
C PHE A 312 -25.62 8.08 -19.81
N ASN A 313 -25.60 8.82 -18.69
CA ASN A 313 -24.94 10.12 -18.61
C ASN A 313 -23.41 9.96 -18.64
N GLY A 314 -22.80 10.37 -19.75
CA GLY A 314 -21.35 10.38 -19.87
C GLY A 314 -20.68 11.57 -19.18
N ILE A 315 -19.45 11.37 -18.71
CA ILE A 315 -18.59 12.40 -18.14
C ILE A 315 -17.44 12.68 -19.10
N LYS A 316 -17.31 13.94 -19.54
CA LYS A 316 -16.16 14.38 -20.34
C LYS A 316 -14.91 14.44 -19.47
N TRP A 317 -13.84 13.76 -19.89
CA TRP A 317 -12.54 13.86 -19.25
C TRP A 317 -11.85 15.18 -19.60
N SER A 318 -11.29 15.84 -18.59
CA SER A 318 -10.49 17.06 -18.77
C SER A 318 -9.08 16.84 -18.22
N HIS A 319 -8.08 16.90 -19.09
CA HIS A 319 -6.67 16.73 -18.72
C HIS A 319 -6.14 17.86 -17.83
N GLU A 320 -6.71 19.06 -17.93
CA GLU A 320 -6.36 20.23 -17.11
C GLU A 320 -7.04 20.21 -15.73
N TYR A 321 -8.24 19.64 -15.63
CA TYR A 321 -9.06 19.62 -14.42
C TYR A 321 -9.34 18.18 -13.96
N GLN A 322 -8.27 17.43 -13.72
CA GLN A 322 -8.34 16.00 -13.37
C GLN A 322 -9.11 15.79 -12.06
N ASP A 323 -8.74 16.50 -11.00
CA ASP A 323 -9.34 16.32 -9.67
C ASP A 323 -10.85 16.62 -9.66
N ALA A 324 -11.29 17.71 -10.30
CA ALA A 324 -12.71 18.05 -10.40
C ALA A 324 -13.50 17.00 -11.19
N THR A 325 -12.90 16.44 -12.24
CA THR A 325 -13.49 15.37 -13.04
C THR A 325 -13.63 14.08 -12.21
N ILE A 326 -12.60 13.75 -11.44
CA ILE A 326 -12.59 12.61 -10.52
C ILE A 326 -13.64 12.77 -9.42
N GLU A 327 -13.77 13.94 -8.79
CA GLU A 327 -14.81 14.19 -7.79
C GLU A 327 -16.21 14.00 -8.37
N LYS A 328 -16.43 14.45 -9.61
CA LYS A 328 -17.67 14.20 -10.33
C LYS A 328 -17.90 12.71 -10.53
N ILE A 329 -16.91 11.95 -11.00
CA ILE A 329 -17.00 10.50 -11.15
C ILE A 329 -17.35 9.84 -9.81
N VAL A 330 -16.68 10.22 -8.73
CA VAL A 330 -16.93 9.69 -7.37
C VAL A 330 -18.37 9.95 -6.91
N ARG A 331 -18.97 11.10 -7.25
CA ARG A 331 -20.39 11.38 -6.95
C ARG A 331 -21.34 10.47 -7.72
N PHE A 332 -21.02 10.13 -8.96
CA PHE A 332 -21.82 9.21 -9.78
C PHE A 332 -21.65 7.74 -9.37
N LEU A 333 -20.57 7.41 -8.64
CA LEU A 333 -20.31 6.06 -8.15
C LEU A 333 -20.94 5.74 -6.78
N LYS A 334 -21.43 6.75 -6.05
CA LYS A 334 -22.13 6.61 -4.76
C LYS A 334 -23.62 6.36 -4.93
#